data_AF-A0A6P6UQG7-F1
#
_entry.id   AF-A0A6P6UQG7-F1
#
_cell.length_a   1.000
_cell.length_b   1.000
_cell.length_c   1.000
_cell.angle_alpha   90.00
_cell.angle_beta   90.00
_cell.angle_gamma   90.00
#
_symmetry.space_group_name_H-M   'P 1'
#
loop_
_entity.id
_entity.type
_entity.pdbx_description
1 polymer ?
#
loop_
_entity_poly.entity_id
_entity_poly.type
_entity_poly.pdbx_seq_one_letter_code
_entity_poly.pdbx_strand_id
1 'polypeptide(L)'
;MASFSVTSVAASGTTYLIPSKFLSTQKWRNSFPTKPKWQLKRRKFLAPCSTFEASGGFPVDQESSSSSGSRQENQNWGPSQYESLLKGGDQVTSVLEEMAKLLEDMNMDEASEEVAVQLAAQGVIGKRVDEMESGFMMALDYMIQIAEKDQDEKRKSLLEVIKETVLSHLTKKCPPQVQVVGLLCRTPGKESRHELLRRVAAGGGVFENNSGTKIHLPAANLNEIACQADDILETMETRPVVLDRKLLARLVLIREEARNMMGGGILDERNDRGFRTLPQSEVNFLTKLVALRPGKTVREMIKNVMQGKDEGADDSPGNEEIGSEGRISSGIAGKASVTGVKPLPVRPGMFLETVSKVLSGIYAGNVSGITAQQLEWVHENTLQILQEIAF
;
A
#
# COMPACT_ATOMS: atom_id res chain seq x y z
N MET A 1 71.66 -21.01 21.69
CA MET A 1 71.47 -22.47 21.71
C MET A 1 70.16 -22.72 22.43
N ALA A 2 69.08 -23.30 21.92
CA ALA A 2 68.77 -24.13 20.76
C ALA A 2 67.25 -23.93 20.51
N SER A 3 66.82 -23.47 19.32
CA SER A 3 66.23 -24.27 18.22
C SER A 3 65.03 -25.18 18.57
N PHE A 4 63.87 -24.74 18.09
CA PHE A 4 62.80 -25.44 17.35
C PHE A 4 62.14 -26.72 17.90
N SER A 5 60.81 -26.67 17.93
CA SER A 5 59.97 -27.69 17.28
C SER A 5 58.76 -27.02 16.64
N VAL A 6 58.66 -27.20 15.33
CA VAL A 6 57.55 -26.81 14.45
C VAL A 6 56.63 -28.01 14.30
N THR A 7 55.32 -27.78 14.37
CA THR A 7 54.36 -28.52 13.54
C THR A 7 53.45 -27.50 12.84
N SER A 8 53.57 -27.50 11.52
CA SER A 8 52.77 -26.83 10.48
C SER A 8 51.58 -27.76 10.13
N VAL A 9 50.44 -27.42 9.51
CA VAL A 9 49.87 -26.23 8.85
C VAL A 9 48.41 -26.57 8.46
N ALA A 10 47.55 -25.55 8.46
CA ALA A 10 46.31 -25.34 7.68
C ALA A 10 45.10 -26.30 7.86
N ALA A 11 43.83 -25.86 7.72
CA ALA A 11 43.34 -24.72 6.94
C ALA A 11 42.02 -24.12 7.49
N SER A 12 41.90 -22.80 7.31
CA SER A 12 40.70 -22.01 6.98
C SER A 12 39.56 -21.98 8.00
N GLY A 13 39.28 -20.87 8.69
CA GLY A 13 38.97 -19.54 8.13
C GLY A 13 37.51 -19.55 7.69
N THR A 14 36.57 -18.79 8.26
CA THR A 14 36.67 -17.36 8.57
C THR A 14 35.69 -16.97 9.68
N THR A 15 36.19 -16.63 10.86
CA THR A 15 35.47 -15.80 11.83
C THR A 15 35.57 -14.37 11.36
N TYR A 16 34.52 -13.85 10.71
CA TYR A 16 34.40 -12.41 10.50
C TYR A 16 34.07 -11.76 11.85
N LEU A 17 35.12 -11.32 12.53
CA LEU A 17 35.06 -10.30 13.56
C LEU A 17 34.33 -9.10 12.96
N ILE A 18 33.10 -8.88 13.41
CA ILE A 18 32.35 -7.65 13.19
C ILE A 18 33.24 -6.49 13.65
N PRO A 19 33.65 -5.57 12.75
CA PRO A 19 34.36 -4.40 13.20
C PRO A 19 33.40 -3.58 14.05
N SER A 20 33.78 -3.38 15.31
CA SER A 20 33.21 -2.50 16.33
C SER A 20 33.14 -1.01 15.95
N LYS A 21 33.14 -0.68 14.65
CA LYS A 21 33.06 0.67 14.11
C LYS A 21 31.64 1.25 14.11
N PHE A 22 30.60 0.45 14.38
CA PHE A 22 29.22 0.92 14.53
C PHE A 22 28.97 1.68 15.85
N LEU A 23 29.90 1.61 16.81
CA LEU A 23 29.84 2.37 18.07
C LEU A 23 30.68 3.66 18.04
N SER A 24 31.33 3.98 16.91
CA SER A 24 32.19 5.15 16.78
C SER A 24 31.88 5.92 15.50
N THR A 25 30.65 6.41 15.41
CA THR A 25 30.39 7.60 14.61
C THR A 25 29.80 8.65 15.54
N GLN A 26 30.71 9.25 16.32
CA GLN A 26 30.50 10.53 16.99
C GLN A 26 29.96 11.61 16.05
N LYS A 27 30.03 11.44 14.72
CA LYS A 27 29.35 12.31 13.74
C LYS A 27 27.83 12.37 13.92
N TRP A 28 27.12 11.24 14.04
CA TRP A 28 25.65 11.25 14.13
C TRP A 28 25.11 11.68 15.51
N ARG A 29 25.94 11.58 16.57
CA ARG A 29 25.62 12.15 17.90
C ARG A 29 25.94 13.64 17.99
N ASN A 30 26.89 14.14 17.21
CA ASN A 30 27.38 15.51 17.30
C ASN A 30 26.87 16.44 16.19
N SER A 31 26.16 15.93 15.18
CA SER A 31 25.45 16.75 14.17
C SER A 31 24.11 17.29 14.66
N PHE A 32 23.65 16.90 15.85
CA PHE A 32 22.61 17.64 16.54
C PHE A 32 23.25 18.86 17.22
N PRO A 33 22.80 20.09 16.97
CA PRO A 33 23.25 21.23 17.75
C PRO A 33 23.04 20.90 19.23
N THR A 34 24.12 20.98 20.01
CA THR A 34 24.07 20.80 21.45
C THR A 34 23.11 21.84 22.03
N LYS A 35 21.92 21.37 22.40
CA LYS A 35 20.79 22.11 22.97
C LYS A 35 20.30 23.28 22.11
N PRO A 36 19.33 23.02 21.23
CA PRO A 36 18.41 24.09 20.86
C PRO A 36 17.48 24.21 22.10
N LYS A 37 17.45 25.36 22.78
CA LYS A 37 16.62 25.60 23.99
C LYS A 37 15.14 25.67 23.60
N TRP A 38 14.55 24.57 23.14
CA TRP A 38 13.16 24.53 22.73
C TRP A 38 12.36 23.59 23.61
N GLN A 39 11.45 24.19 24.37
CA GLN A 39 10.50 23.51 25.23
C GLN A 39 9.21 23.25 24.46
N LEU A 40 9.21 22.26 23.58
CA LEU A 40 7.96 21.78 23.00
C LEU A 40 7.12 21.10 24.09
N LYS A 41 6.13 21.81 24.62
CA LYS A 41 5.14 21.27 25.56
C LYS A 41 3.83 21.00 24.85
N ARG A 42 3.45 19.73 24.92
CA ARG A 42 2.20 19.09 24.47
C ARG A 42 0.97 20.02 24.56
N ARG A 43 0.41 20.39 23.41
CA ARG A 43 -1.02 20.66 23.26
C ARG A 43 -1.60 19.69 22.23
N LYS A 44 -2.82 19.22 22.49
CA LYS A 44 -3.54 18.32 21.57
C LYS A 44 -3.82 19.10 20.28
N PHE A 45 -3.35 18.57 19.16
CA PHE A 45 -3.55 19.11 17.81
C PHE A 45 -5.04 19.34 17.53
N LEU A 46 -5.40 20.61 17.26
CA LEU A 46 -6.65 21.01 16.62
C LEU A 46 -6.34 22.23 15.74
N ALA A 47 -5.76 22.02 14.55
CA ALA A 47 -5.67 22.99 13.46
C ALA A 47 -5.36 22.26 12.13
N PRO A 48 -5.79 22.79 10.97
CA PRO A 48 -6.27 22.00 9.85
C PRO A 48 -5.16 21.73 8.82
N CYS A 49 -4.29 20.76 9.10
CA CYS A 49 -3.59 20.02 8.06
C CYS A 49 -4.04 18.57 8.16
N SER A 50 -4.56 18.04 7.06
CA SER A 50 -5.03 16.66 6.94
C SER A 50 -4.04 15.72 7.61
N THR A 51 -4.43 15.07 8.72
CA THR A 51 -3.63 14.04 9.36
C THR A 51 -3.39 12.93 8.34
N PHE A 52 -2.16 12.85 7.86
CA PHE A 52 -1.71 11.76 7.03
C PHE A 52 -1.46 10.58 7.98
N GLU A 53 -2.52 9.84 8.31
CA GLU A 53 -2.35 8.56 8.98
C GLU A 53 -1.69 7.59 7.99
N ALA A 54 -0.36 7.56 8.01
CA ALA A 54 0.48 6.59 7.32
C ALA A 54 0.37 5.22 7.99
N SER A 55 -0.84 4.65 8.02
CA SER A 55 -1.02 3.23 8.30
C SER A 55 -0.88 2.47 6.98
N GLY A 56 0.33 1.98 6.72
CA GLY A 56 0.68 1.29 5.49
C GLY A 56 2.16 0.95 5.47
N GLY A 57 2.58 0.09 6.41
CA GLY A 57 3.90 -0.54 6.34
C GLY A 57 3.99 -1.44 5.11
N PHE A 58 5.04 -1.26 4.31
CA PHE A 58 5.42 -2.22 3.27
C PHE A 58 5.77 -3.56 3.93
N PRO A 59 5.24 -4.71 3.48
CA PRO A 59 5.74 -6.00 3.92
C PRO A 59 7.08 -6.28 3.24
N VAL A 60 8.09 -6.47 4.06
CA VAL A 60 9.24 -7.31 3.75
C VAL A 60 8.73 -8.75 3.71
N ASP A 61 9.19 -9.52 2.73
CA ASP A 61 8.87 -10.94 2.53
C ASP A 61 8.90 -11.72 3.85
N GLN A 62 7.82 -12.44 4.18
CA GLN A 62 7.94 -13.51 5.17
C GLN A 62 6.88 -14.60 5.03
N GLU A 63 7.40 -15.81 4.98
CA GLU A 63 6.74 -17.09 5.22
C GLU A 63 5.98 -17.08 6.56
N SER A 64 4.81 -17.71 6.56
CA SER A 64 4.01 -18.10 7.73
C SER A 64 4.81 -19.06 8.64
N SER A 65 4.67 -19.14 9.96
CA SER A 65 3.69 -18.60 10.92
C SER A 65 4.18 -18.80 12.38
N SER A 66 3.66 -17.95 13.28
CA SER A 66 3.45 -18.15 14.73
C SER A 66 4.65 -18.23 15.69
N SER A 67 4.87 -17.16 16.46
CA SER A 67 4.70 -17.10 17.92
C SER A 67 5.30 -15.82 18.51
N SER A 68 4.64 -15.30 19.53
CA SER A 68 5.09 -14.20 20.38
C SER A 68 6.55 -14.38 20.84
N GLY A 69 7.43 -13.47 20.43
CA GLY A 69 8.80 -13.42 20.91
C GLY A 69 9.59 -12.34 20.20
N SER A 70 10.09 -11.38 20.95
CA SER A 70 11.10 -10.42 20.51
C SER A 70 12.29 -11.16 19.89
N ARG A 71 12.41 -11.15 18.56
CA ARG A 71 13.62 -11.53 17.84
C ARG A 71 13.94 -10.43 16.85
N GLN A 72 15.04 -9.74 17.09
CA GLN A 72 15.71 -8.90 16.10
C GLN A 72 15.99 -9.76 14.88
N GLU A 73 15.18 -9.62 13.83
CA GLU A 73 15.63 -9.99 12.51
C GLU A 73 16.67 -8.96 12.08
N ASN A 74 17.90 -9.43 12.05
CA ASN A 74 19.03 -8.71 11.53
C ASN A 74 18.80 -8.61 10.01
N GLN A 75 18.16 -7.52 9.56
CA GLN A 75 17.92 -7.26 8.14
C GLN A 75 19.25 -7.36 7.40
N ASN A 76 19.43 -8.44 6.63
CA ASN A 76 20.61 -8.67 5.85
C ASN A 76 20.54 -7.80 4.59
N TRP A 77 20.83 -6.51 4.77
CA TRP A 77 20.84 -5.56 3.68
C TRP A 77 21.92 -5.93 2.65
N GLY A 78 21.53 -6.02 1.38
CA GLY A 78 22.50 -6.17 0.30
C GLY A 78 23.46 -4.96 0.24
N PRO A 79 24.68 -5.09 -0.31
CA PRO A 79 25.65 -4.00 -0.36
C PRO A 79 25.13 -2.72 -1.03
N SER A 80 24.31 -2.86 -2.09
CA SER A 80 23.70 -1.74 -2.80
C SER A 80 22.62 -1.01 -1.98
N GLN A 81 21.77 -1.76 -1.26
CA GLN A 81 20.75 -1.19 -0.39
C GLN A 81 21.39 -0.43 0.78
N TYR A 82 22.49 -0.98 1.31
CA TYR A 82 23.25 -0.33 2.37
C TYR A 82 23.87 1.00 1.90
N GLU A 83 24.44 1.04 0.70
CA GLU A 83 24.98 2.28 0.12
C GLU A 83 23.88 3.32 -0.11
N SER A 84 22.73 2.92 -0.66
CA SER A 84 21.57 3.81 -0.84
C SER A 84 21.05 4.35 0.50
N LEU A 85 21.04 3.53 1.55
CA LEU A 85 20.64 3.95 2.89
C LEU A 85 21.58 5.04 3.44
N LEU A 86 22.90 4.85 3.28
CA LEU A 86 23.90 5.82 3.74
C LEU A 86 23.77 7.15 3.00
N LYS A 87 23.69 7.12 1.66
CA LYS A 87 23.47 8.32 0.83
C LYS A 87 22.17 9.03 1.21
N GLY A 88 21.09 8.27 1.40
CA GLY A 88 19.82 8.80 1.88
C GLY A 88 19.94 9.44 3.28
N GLY A 89 20.72 8.83 4.16
CA GLY A 89 20.98 9.36 5.51
C GLY A 89 21.70 10.70 5.48
N ASP A 90 22.72 10.83 4.63
CA ASP A 90 23.43 12.10 4.41
C ASP A 90 22.48 13.19 3.86
N GLN A 91 21.56 12.82 2.97
CA GLN A 91 20.53 13.74 2.46
C GLN A 91 19.56 14.19 3.57
N VAL A 92 19.09 13.27 4.44
CA VAL A 92 18.23 13.63 5.58
C VAL A 92 18.95 14.57 6.54
N THR A 93 20.22 14.32 6.86
CA THR A 93 21.01 15.22 7.70
C THR A 93 21.19 16.59 7.06
N SER A 94 21.47 16.66 5.75
CA SER A 94 21.57 17.94 5.04
C SER A 94 20.27 18.75 5.10
N VAL A 95 19.11 18.10 4.98
CA VAL A 95 17.80 18.76 5.11
C VAL A 95 17.62 19.33 6.53
N LEU A 96 17.93 18.54 7.55
CA LEU A 96 17.85 18.97 8.96
C LEU A 96 18.77 20.15 9.26
N GLU A 97 20.00 20.14 8.72
CA GLU A 97 20.96 21.24 8.88
C GLU A 97 20.50 22.53 8.20
N GLU A 98 19.93 22.46 6.99
CA GLU A 98 19.39 23.65 6.32
C GLU A 98 18.15 24.19 7.06
N MET A 99 17.27 23.30 7.53
CA MET A 99 16.13 23.69 8.36
C MET A 99 16.58 24.38 9.65
N ALA A 100 17.60 23.86 10.32
CA ALA A 100 18.14 24.47 11.52
C ALA A 100 18.64 25.90 11.26
N LYS A 101 19.39 26.12 10.17
CA LYS A 101 19.86 27.46 9.78
C LYS A 101 18.70 28.43 9.52
N LEU A 102 17.68 27.99 8.79
CA LEU A 102 16.50 28.83 8.52
C LEU A 102 15.76 29.21 9.80
N LEU A 103 15.67 28.30 10.76
CA LEU A 103 15.01 28.55 12.04
C LEU A 103 15.86 29.39 12.99
N GLU A 104 17.19 29.31 12.94
CA GLU A 104 18.11 30.16 13.71
C GLU A 104 17.97 31.65 13.34
N ASP A 105 17.70 31.94 12.07
CA ASP A 105 17.49 33.30 11.57
C ASP A 105 16.10 33.86 11.94
N MET A 106 15.17 33.01 12.36
CA MET A 106 13.81 33.40 12.73
C MET A 106 13.72 33.69 14.24
N ASN A 107 13.39 34.92 14.60
CA ASN A 107 13.14 35.29 15.99
C ASN A 107 11.72 34.86 16.38
N MET A 108 11.58 33.65 16.95
CA MET A 108 10.28 32.99 17.17
C MET A 108 9.82 33.02 18.64
N ASP A 109 8.52 33.18 18.84
CA ASP A 109 7.82 32.93 20.10
C ASP A 109 7.35 31.47 20.22
N GLU A 110 7.20 30.95 21.45
CA GLU A 110 6.84 29.53 21.71
C GLU A 110 5.55 29.06 21.00
N ALA A 111 4.62 29.98 20.71
CA ALA A 111 3.35 29.65 20.04
C ALA A 111 3.50 29.44 18.52
N SER A 112 4.58 29.95 17.91
CA SER A 112 4.79 29.95 16.47
C SER A 112 5.89 28.97 16.04
N GLU A 113 6.51 28.26 16.98
CA GLU A 113 7.57 27.27 16.74
C GLU A 113 7.09 26.15 15.79
N GLU A 114 5.92 25.57 16.05
CA GLU A 114 5.37 24.48 15.23
C GLU A 114 5.13 24.92 13.78
N VAL A 115 4.59 26.12 13.59
CA VAL A 115 4.32 26.69 12.26
C VAL A 115 5.63 27.01 11.54
N ALA A 116 6.63 27.52 12.25
CA ALA A 116 7.94 27.78 11.66
C ALA A 116 8.64 26.50 11.21
N VAL A 117 8.58 25.42 11.99
CA VAL A 117 9.14 24.12 11.60
C VAL A 117 8.50 23.61 10.32
N GLN A 118 7.17 23.71 10.19
CA GLN A 118 6.46 23.33 8.97
C GLN A 118 6.86 24.20 7.76
N LEU A 119 6.96 25.52 7.94
CA LEU A 119 7.39 26.43 6.88
C LEU A 119 8.84 26.18 6.44
N ALA A 120 9.74 25.94 7.39
CA ALA A 120 11.13 25.60 7.12
C ALA A 120 11.23 24.28 6.36
N ALA A 121 10.50 23.25 6.81
CA ALA A 121 10.43 21.96 6.12
C ALA A 121 9.92 22.15 4.67
N GLN A 122 8.83 22.89 4.49
CA GLN A 122 8.26 23.15 3.17
C GLN A 122 9.23 23.89 2.24
N GLY A 123 9.96 24.87 2.78
CA GLY A 123 10.94 25.66 2.05
C GLY A 123 12.18 24.88 1.63
N VAL A 124 12.74 24.06 2.52
CA VAL A 124 13.93 23.23 2.23
C VAL A 124 13.58 22.09 1.28
N ILE A 125 12.53 21.34 1.59
CA ILE A 125 12.11 20.19 0.80
C ILE A 125 11.66 20.64 -0.59
N GLY A 126 10.93 21.74 -0.70
CA GLY A 126 10.45 22.26 -1.99
C GLY A 126 11.57 22.55 -2.99
N LYS A 127 12.78 22.93 -2.51
CA LYS A 127 13.95 23.18 -3.36
C LYS A 127 14.61 21.90 -3.87
N ARG A 128 14.57 20.82 -3.08
CA ARG A 128 15.43 19.64 -3.29
C ARG A 128 14.65 18.36 -3.61
N VAL A 129 13.32 18.36 -3.54
CA VAL A 129 12.51 17.14 -3.69
C VAL A 129 12.74 16.41 -5.02
N ASP A 130 13.08 17.13 -6.09
CA ASP A 130 13.38 16.53 -7.40
C ASP A 130 14.78 15.90 -7.48
N GLU A 131 15.67 16.29 -6.58
CA GLU A 131 17.06 15.82 -6.49
C GLU A 131 17.20 14.72 -5.42
N MET A 132 16.15 14.43 -4.65
CA MET A 132 16.16 13.40 -3.63
C MET A 132 16.25 12.00 -4.25
N GLU A 133 17.16 11.19 -3.72
CA GLU A 133 17.38 9.83 -4.21
C GLU A 133 16.39 8.84 -3.56
N SER A 134 16.21 7.67 -4.16
CA SER A 134 15.35 6.60 -3.64
C SER A 134 15.72 6.14 -2.22
N GLY A 135 16.99 6.32 -1.84
CA GLY A 135 17.49 6.04 -0.49
C GLY A 135 16.98 7.00 0.59
N PHE A 136 16.52 8.20 0.24
CA PHE A 136 16.10 9.23 1.19
C PHE A 136 14.94 8.77 2.07
N MET A 137 13.84 8.30 1.47
CA MET A 137 12.65 7.87 2.21
C MET A 137 12.95 6.65 3.09
N MET A 138 13.78 5.73 2.59
CA MET A 138 14.21 4.55 3.34
C MET A 138 15.04 4.95 4.56
N ALA A 139 15.97 5.90 4.40
CA ALA A 139 16.76 6.43 5.51
C ALA A 139 15.89 7.19 6.52
N LEU A 140 14.93 7.97 6.06
CA LEU A 140 14.01 8.71 6.91
C LEU A 140 13.15 7.77 7.77
N ASP A 141 12.60 6.72 7.17
CA ASP A 141 11.84 5.69 7.90
C ASP A 141 12.71 4.95 8.90
N TYR A 142 13.95 4.62 8.53
CA TYR A 142 14.90 3.99 9.44
C TYR A 142 15.24 4.91 10.63
N MET A 143 15.45 6.20 10.40
CA MET A 143 15.71 7.18 11.47
C MET A 143 14.51 7.37 12.40
N ILE A 144 13.27 7.34 11.86
CA ILE A 144 12.04 7.36 12.67
C ILE A 144 11.98 6.11 13.57
N GLN A 145 12.26 4.92 13.03
CA GLN A 145 12.30 3.69 13.82
C GLN A 145 13.37 3.73 14.93
N ILE A 146 14.54 4.33 14.67
CA ILE A 146 15.56 4.53 15.70
C ILE A 146 15.05 5.53 16.76
N ALA A 147 14.40 6.63 16.37
CA ALA A 147 13.78 7.59 17.29
C ALA A 147 12.77 6.93 18.23
N GLU A 148 11.94 6.04 17.70
CA GLU A 148 10.98 5.28 18.48
C GLU A 148 11.65 4.29 19.46
N LYS A 149 12.70 3.59 19.01
CA LYS A 149 13.50 2.70 19.88
C LYS A 149 14.21 3.45 21.00
N ASP A 150 14.74 4.62 20.70
CA ASP A 150 15.42 5.48 21.66
C ASP A 150 14.45 6.26 22.57
N GLN A 151 13.14 6.14 22.35
CA GLN A 151 12.09 6.90 23.04
C GLN A 151 12.28 8.42 22.95
N ASP A 152 12.87 8.88 21.83
CA ASP A 152 13.05 10.30 21.54
C ASP A 152 11.88 10.82 20.71
N GLU A 153 10.78 11.15 21.42
CA GLU A 153 9.55 11.65 20.82
C GLU A 153 9.74 12.95 20.04
N LYS A 154 10.70 13.80 20.43
CA LYS A 154 10.96 15.07 19.74
C LYS A 154 11.62 14.83 18.39
N ARG A 155 12.62 13.94 18.35
CA ARG A 155 13.26 13.53 17.10
C ARG A 155 12.25 12.84 16.18
N LYS A 156 11.41 11.96 16.74
CA LYS A 156 10.34 11.28 16.01
C LYS A 156 9.39 12.27 15.36
N SER A 157 8.82 13.20 16.12
CA SER A 157 7.85 14.18 15.59
C SER A 157 8.43 15.07 14.50
N LEU A 158 9.69 15.50 14.63
CA LEU A 158 10.35 16.31 13.60
C LEU A 158 10.55 15.53 12.29
N LEU A 159 11.00 14.27 12.38
CA LEU A 159 11.21 13.42 11.22
C LEU A 159 9.87 13.06 10.54
N GLU A 160 8.80 12.87 11.33
CA GLU A 160 7.43 12.69 10.82
C GLU A 160 6.95 13.91 10.04
N VAL A 161 7.18 15.14 10.55
CA VAL A 161 6.86 16.38 9.81
C VAL A 161 7.61 16.45 8.48
N ILE A 162 8.89 16.08 8.45
CA ILE A 162 9.69 16.03 7.22
C ILE A 162 9.08 15.00 6.25
N LYS A 163 8.77 13.80 6.75
CA LYS A 163 8.17 12.73 5.95
C LYS A 163 6.85 13.18 5.33
N GLU A 164 5.95 13.75 6.12
CA GLU A 164 4.67 14.29 5.66
C GLU A 164 4.86 15.39 4.62
N THR A 165 5.84 16.28 4.83
CA THR A 165 6.12 17.39 3.91
C THR A 165 6.65 16.89 2.56
N VAL A 166 7.53 15.89 2.55
CA VAL A 166 8.01 15.24 1.32
C VAL A 166 6.85 14.59 0.58
N LEU A 167 6.03 13.79 1.28
CA LEU A 167 4.88 13.11 0.67
C LEU A 167 3.84 14.11 0.12
N SER A 168 3.64 15.24 0.81
CA SER A 168 2.76 16.32 0.35
C SER A 168 3.28 16.98 -0.93
N HIS A 169 4.58 17.28 -1.00
CA HIS A 169 5.20 17.82 -2.21
C HIS A 169 5.14 16.87 -3.39
N LEU A 170 5.43 15.58 -3.17
CA LEU A 170 5.32 14.54 -4.20
C LEU A 170 3.88 14.43 -4.71
N THR A 171 2.90 14.42 -3.79
CA THR A 171 1.48 14.35 -4.15
C THR A 171 1.06 15.54 -5.01
N LYS A 172 1.49 16.76 -4.69
CA LYS A 172 1.17 17.97 -5.48
C LYS A 172 1.74 17.95 -6.90
N LYS A 173 2.84 17.22 -7.12
CA LYS A 173 3.47 17.07 -8.44
C LYS A 173 2.84 15.97 -9.29
N CYS A 174 2.08 15.05 -8.69
CA CYS A 174 1.39 14.01 -9.44
C CYS A 174 0.35 14.61 -10.42
N PRO A 175 0.03 13.94 -11.53
CA PRO A 175 -1.09 14.32 -12.39
C PRO A 175 -2.42 14.40 -11.62
N PRO A 176 -3.37 15.26 -12.04
CA PRO A 176 -4.67 15.45 -11.38
C PRO A 176 -5.40 14.14 -11.03
N GLN A 177 -5.49 13.21 -11.97
CA GLN A 177 -6.16 11.92 -11.79
C GLN A 177 -5.52 11.07 -10.68
N VAL A 178 -4.19 11.09 -10.55
CA VAL A 178 -3.46 10.36 -9.49
C VAL A 178 -3.74 10.98 -8.12
N GLN A 179 -3.75 12.32 -8.04
CA GLN A 179 -4.10 13.04 -6.80
C GLN A 179 -5.52 12.70 -6.34
N VAL A 180 -6.47 12.65 -7.28
CA VAL A 180 -7.87 12.35 -7.00
C VAL A 180 -8.04 10.91 -6.52
N VAL A 181 -7.39 9.92 -7.17
CA VAL A 181 -7.41 8.53 -6.69
C VAL A 181 -6.89 8.45 -5.25
N GLY A 182 -5.79 9.15 -4.94
CA GLY A 182 -5.26 9.22 -3.58
C GLY A 182 -6.23 9.82 -2.55
N LEU A 183 -6.98 10.85 -2.92
CA LEU A 183 -8.02 11.46 -2.07
C LEU A 183 -9.20 10.51 -1.87
N LEU A 184 -9.64 9.83 -2.93
CA LEU A 184 -10.76 8.88 -2.87
C LEU A 184 -10.44 7.68 -1.99
N CYS A 185 -9.20 7.18 -2.01
CA CYS A 185 -8.74 6.10 -1.12
C CYS A 185 -8.83 6.47 0.37
N ARG A 186 -8.82 7.77 0.71
CA ARG A 186 -8.97 8.27 2.08
C ARG A 186 -10.40 8.64 2.44
N THR A 187 -11.35 8.50 1.52
CA THR A 187 -12.75 8.92 1.70
C THR A 187 -13.64 7.69 1.91
N PRO A 188 -14.05 7.38 3.17
CA PRO A 188 -14.76 6.15 3.50
C PRO A 188 -16.20 6.11 2.99
N GLY A 189 -16.89 7.24 3.01
CA GLY A 189 -18.30 7.34 2.65
C GLY A 189 -18.52 7.32 1.14
N LYS A 190 -19.38 6.41 0.66
CA LYS A 190 -19.77 6.31 -0.75
C LYS A 190 -20.30 7.65 -1.27
N GLU A 191 -21.26 8.26 -0.58
CA GLU A 191 -21.84 9.55 -0.99
C GLU A 191 -20.80 10.68 -1.03
N SER A 192 -19.88 10.71 -0.06
CA SER A 192 -18.77 11.68 -0.05
C SER A 192 -17.82 11.47 -1.23
N ARG A 193 -17.53 10.21 -1.62
CA ARG A 193 -16.75 9.91 -2.83
C ARG A 193 -17.46 10.35 -4.11
N HIS A 194 -18.78 10.11 -4.21
CA HIS A 194 -19.56 10.54 -5.37
C HIS A 194 -19.61 12.06 -5.48
N GLU A 195 -19.77 12.78 -4.36
CA GLU A 195 -19.70 14.25 -4.37
C GLU A 195 -18.31 14.75 -4.79
N LEU A 196 -17.25 14.11 -4.30
CA LEU A 196 -15.88 14.42 -4.71
C LEU A 196 -15.72 14.21 -6.23
N LEU A 197 -16.11 13.04 -6.76
CA LEU A 197 -16.06 12.72 -8.18
C LEU A 197 -16.87 13.72 -9.03
N ARG A 198 -18.06 14.12 -8.58
CA ARG A 198 -18.89 15.13 -9.27
C ARG A 198 -18.17 16.47 -9.37
N ARG A 199 -17.56 16.94 -8.27
CA ARG A 199 -16.82 18.22 -8.28
C ARG A 199 -15.58 18.17 -9.14
N VAL A 200 -14.81 17.08 -9.06
CA VAL A 200 -13.62 16.88 -9.91
C VAL A 200 -14.00 16.92 -11.39
N ALA A 201 -15.08 16.22 -11.78
CA ALA A 201 -15.58 16.21 -13.15
C ALA A 201 -16.15 17.56 -13.60
N ALA A 202 -16.67 18.37 -12.67
CA ALA A 202 -17.20 19.71 -12.95
C ALA A 202 -16.13 20.82 -13.02
N GLY A 203 -14.84 20.47 -12.93
CA GLY A 203 -13.73 21.45 -13.00
C GLY A 203 -12.98 21.67 -11.68
N GLY A 204 -13.22 20.84 -10.66
CA GLY A 204 -12.51 20.88 -9.38
C GLY A 204 -13.06 21.93 -8.41
N GLY A 205 -12.19 22.47 -7.54
CA GLY A 205 -12.53 23.52 -6.58
C GLY A 205 -12.44 23.08 -5.11
N VAL A 206 -13.06 23.83 -4.21
CA VAL A 206 -12.96 23.54 -2.76
C VAL A 206 -13.99 22.49 -2.37
N PHE A 207 -13.52 21.40 -1.76
CA PHE A 207 -14.33 20.34 -1.20
C PHE A 207 -14.18 20.30 0.31
N GLU A 208 -15.31 20.31 1.01
CA GLU A 208 -15.35 20.14 2.45
C GLU A 208 -15.69 18.69 2.76
N ASN A 209 -14.80 17.99 3.46
CA ASN A 209 -15.06 16.66 3.94
C ASN A 209 -16.04 16.70 5.14
N ASN A 210 -16.61 15.56 5.51
CA ASN A 210 -17.51 15.41 6.67
C ASN A 210 -16.87 15.87 7.99
N SER A 211 -15.54 15.96 8.05
CA SER A 211 -14.75 16.50 9.17
C SER A 211 -14.63 18.03 9.19
N GLY A 212 -15.25 18.75 8.25
CA GLY A 212 -15.13 20.21 8.08
C GLY A 212 -13.80 20.67 7.46
N THR A 213 -12.94 19.73 7.04
CA THR A 213 -11.65 20.05 6.42
C THR A 213 -11.86 20.44 4.96
N LYS A 214 -11.44 21.64 4.58
CA LYS A 214 -11.48 22.14 3.20
C LYS A 214 -10.24 21.69 2.44
N ILE A 215 -10.45 20.95 1.37
CA ILE A 215 -9.42 20.41 0.48
C ILE A 215 -9.63 21.00 -0.90
N HIS A 216 -8.56 21.45 -1.55
CA HIS A 216 -8.62 21.88 -2.94
C HIS A 216 -8.54 20.67 -3.87
N LEU A 217 -9.57 20.49 -4.70
CA LEU A 217 -9.66 19.42 -5.68
C LEU A 217 -9.14 19.90 -7.04
N PRO A 218 -8.27 19.11 -7.70
CA PRO A 218 -7.93 19.37 -9.09
C PRO A 218 -9.09 18.95 -10.01
N ALA A 219 -9.10 19.49 -11.24
CA ALA A 219 -9.99 19.05 -12.30
C ALA A 219 -9.43 17.78 -12.96
N ALA A 220 -10.25 16.75 -13.15
CA ALA A 220 -9.84 15.52 -13.85
C ALA A 220 -11.05 14.83 -14.50
N ASN A 221 -10.82 14.06 -15.56
CA ASN A 221 -11.87 13.32 -16.24
C ASN A 221 -12.20 12.01 -15.48
N LEU A 222 -13.48 11.67 -15.36
CA LEU A 222 -13.93 10.41 -14.74
C LEU A 222 -13.31 9.17 -15.41
N ASN A 223 -13.14 9.20 -16.73
CA ASN A 223 -12.51 8.12 -17.48
C ASN A 223 -11.02 8.00 -17.12
N GLU A 224 -10.30 9.11 -17.02
CA GLU A 224 -8.88 9.12 -16.61
C GLU A 224 -8.71 8.63 -15.18
N ILE A 225 -9.63 8.98 -14.27
CA ILE A 225 -9.64 8.48 -12.89
C ILE A 225 -9.90 6.97 -12.86
N ALA A 226 -10.88 6.49 -13.64
CA ALA A 226 -11.20 5.08 -13.73
C ALA A 226 -10.01 4.27 -14.30
N CYS A 227 -9.41 4.73 -15.40
CA CYS A 227 -8.20 4.14 -15.98
C CYS A 227 -7.04 4.16 -14.99
N GLN A 228 -6.79 5.30 -14.33
CA GLN A 228 -5.69 5.42 -13.37
C GLN A 228 -5.85 4.46 -12.18
N ALA A 229 -7.07 4.28 -11.67
CA ALA A 229 -7.35 3.30 -10.64
C ALA A 229 -7.15 1.87 -11.16
N ASP A 230 -7.54 1.62 -12.42
CA ASP A 230 -7.40 0.32 -13.09
C ASP A 230 -5.94 -0.08 -13.31
N ASP A 231 -5.07 0.84 -13.75
CA ASP A 231 -3.64 0.61 -13.96
C ASP A 231 -2.93 0.20 -12.65
N ILE A 232 -3.26 0.89 -11.56
CA ILE A 232 -2.72 0.57 -10.22
C ILE A 232 -3.26 -0.78 -9.77
N LEU A 233 -4.55 -1.04 -9.99
CA LEU A 233 -5.19 -2.31 -9.65
C LEU A 233 -4.54 -3.49 -10.40
N GLU A 234 -4.35 -3.37 -11.71
CA GLU A 234 -3.69 -4.39 -12.54
C GLU A 234 -2.28 -4.72 -12.01
N THR A 235 -1.52 -3.67 -11.66
CA THR A 235 -0.19 -3.84 -11.06
C THR A 235 -0.21 -4.58 -9.71
N MET A 236 -1.30 -4.45 -8.94
CA MET A 236 -1.48 -5.19 -7.69
C MET A 236 -1.97 -6.62 -7.92
N GLU A 237 -2.87 -6.84 -8.89
CA GLU A 237 -3.52 -8.11 -9.17
C GLU A 237 -2.62 -9.11 -9.91
N THR A 238 -1.68 -8.60 -10.72
CA THR A 238 -0.67 -9.42 -11.42
C THR A 238 0.35 -10.06 -10.48
N ARG A 239 0.44 -9.61 -9.23
CA ARG A 239 1.34 -10.19 -8.23
C ARG A 239 0.80 -11.52 -7.70
N PRO A 240 1.68 -12.49 -7.38
CA PRO A 240 1.26 -13.76 -6.80
C PRO A 240 0.60 -13.58 -5.43
N VAL A 241 1.05 -12.59 -4.65
CA VAL A 241 0.49 -12.23 -3.34
C VAL A 241 0.15 -10.75 -3.32
N VAL A 242 -1.07 -10.42 -2.90
CA VAL A 242 -1.51 -9.03 -2.68
C VAL A 242 -1.15 -8.62 -1.26
N LEU A 243 -0.26 -7.64 -1.15
CA LEU A 243 0.27 -7.13 0.12
C LEU A 243 -0.74 -6.30 0.92
N ASP A 244 -1.54 -5.46 0.26
CA ASP A 244 -2.56 -4.62 0.90
C ASP A 244 -3.94 -4.84 0.28
N ARG A 245 -4.74 -5.67 0.94
CA ARG A 245 -6.13 -5.97 0.54
C ARG A 245 -7.08 -4.80 0.77
N LYS A 246 -6.79 -3.91 1.74
CA LYS A 246 -7.64 -2.74 1.99
C LYS A 246 -7.48 -1.72 0.87
N LEU A 247 -6.23 -1.45 0.47
CA LEU A 247 -5.96 -0.60 -0.68
C LEU A 247 -6.55 -1.18 -1.97
N LEU A 248 -6.38 -2.49 -2.19
CA LEU A 248 -6.98 -3.17 -3.34
C LEU A 248 -8.50 -2.95 -3.38
N ALA A 249 -9.20 -3.19 -2.26
CA ALA A 249 -10.64 -3.00 -2.18
C ALA A 249 -11.04 -1.53 -2.45
N ARG A 250 -10.29 -0.56 -1.92
CA ARG A 250 -10.52 0.87 -2.21
C ARG A 250 -10.38 1.20 -3.69
N LEU A 251 -9.33 0.69 -4.35
CA LEU A 251 -9.11 0.93 -5.78
C LEU A 251 -10.22 0.32 -6.64
N VAL A 252 -10.68 -0.89 -6.32
CA VAL A 252 -11.83 -1.50 -7.00
C VAL A 252 -13.06 -0.61 -6.86
N LEU A 253 -13.40 -0.18 -5.64
CA LEU A 253 -14.56 0.68 -5.41
C LEU A 253 -14.48 1.99 -6.20
N ILE A 254 -13.31 2.63 -6.20
CA ILE A 254 -13.08 3.89 -6.93
C ILE A 254 -13.28 3.70 -8.42
N ARG A 255 -12.70 2.63 -8.98
CA ARG A 255 -12.84 2.29 -10.39
C ARG A 255 -14.31 2.08 -10.77
N GLU A 256 -15.04 1.27 -9.99
CA GLU A 256 -16.44 0.97 -10.28
C GLU A 256 -17.35 2.20 -10.08
N GLU A 257 -17.10 3.04 -9.08
CA GLU A 257 -17.86 4.27 -8.86
C GLU A 257 -17.64 5.29 -9.97
N ALA A 258 -16.39 5.48 -10.40
CA ALA A 258 -16.06 6.37 -11.52
C ALA A 258 -16.74 5.88 -12.82
N ARG A 259 -16.69 4.57 -13.11
CA ARG A 259 -17.38 3.95 -14.26
C ARG A 259 -18.89 4.12 -14.21
N ASN A 260 -19.50 3.86 -13.06
CA ASN A 260 -20.94 4.04 -12.87
C ASN A 260 -21.39 5.50 -13.11
N MET A 261 -20.57 6.47 -12.72
CA MET A 261 -20.87 7.89 -12.95
C MET A 261 -20.76 8.34 -14.41
N MET A 262 -20.08 7.58 -15.27
CA MET A 262 -19.99 7.88 -16.71
C MET A 262 -21.22 7.45 -17.52
N GLY A 263 -22.23 6.84 -16.88
CA GLY A 263 -23.54 6.57 -17.48
C GLY A 263 -23.65 5.32 -18.38
N GLY A 264 -22.56 4.57 -18.59
CA GLY A 264 -22.63 3.31 -19.35
C GLY A 264 -22.91 2.07 -18.49
N GLY A 265 -22.88 2.20 -17.16
CA GLY A 265 -23.19 1.12 -16.24
C GLY A 265 -22.21 -0.07 -16.34
N ILE A 266 -22.67 -1.23 -15.86
CA ILE A 266 -21.87 -2.47 -15.81
C ILE A 266 -21.47 -3.01 -17.20
N LEU A 267 -22.24 -2.68 -18.24
CA LEU A 267 -22.06 -3.17 -19.61
C LEU A 267 -21.35 -2.17 -20.54
N ASP A 268 -20.81 -1.08 -19.99
CA ASP A 268 -20.07 -0.09 -20.79
C ASP A 268 -18.87 -0.75 -21.48
N GLU A 269 -18.78 -0.61 -22.80
CA GLU A 269 -17.67 -1.15 -23.60
C GLU A 269 -16.31 -0.61 -23.15
N ARG A 270 -16.27 0.59 -22.56
CA ARG A 270 -15.07 1.20 -21.98
C ARG A 270 -14.52 0.43 -20.78
N ASN A 271 -15.30 -0.45 -20.18
CA ASN A 271 -14.89 -1.25 -19.03
C ASN A 271 -14.10 -2.51 -19.41
N ASP A 272 -13.98 -2.82 -20.70
CA ASP A 272 -13.30 -4.02 -21.19
C ASP A 272 -11.77 -3.84 -21.18
N ARG A 273 -11.04 -4.66 -20.39
CA ARG A 273 -9.57 -4.72 -20.45
C ARG A 273 -9.04 -5.49 -21.67
N GLY A 274 -9.90 -5.92 -22.59
CA GLY A 274 -9.53 -6.55 -23.86
C GLY A 274 -9.22 -8.04 -23.77
N PHE A 275 -9.56 -8.73 -22.67
CA PHE A 275 -9.34 -10.17 -22.56
C PHE A 275 -10.17 -10.95 -23.57
N ARG A 276 -9.49 -11.65 -24.49
CA ARG A 276 -10.11 -12.58 -25.46
C ARG A 276 -10.64 -13.86 -24.81
N THR A 277 -10.08 -14.22 -23.67
CA THR A 277 -10.46 -15.40 -22.88
C THR A 277 -10.55 -15.02 -21.41
N LEU A 278 -11.63 -15.41 -20.76
CA LEU A 278 -11.82 -15.17 -19.33
C LEU A 278 -10.82 -15.99 -18.50
N PRO A 279 -10.27 -15.44 -17.41
CA PRO A 279 -9.32 -16.19 -16.61
C PRO A 279 -9.99 -17.33 -15.83
N GLN A 280 -9.32 -18.48 -15.82
CA GLN A 280 -9.92 -19.76 -15.42
C GLN A 280 -10.32 -19.79 -13.94
N SER A 281 -9.52 -19.15 -13.08
CA SER A 281 -9.75 -19.00 -11.64
C SER A 281 -11.09 -18.33 -11.35
N GLU A 282 -11.33 -17.18 -11.97
CA GLU A 282 -12.54 -16.37 -11.82
C GLU A 282 -13.75 -17.12 -12.37
N VAL A 283 -13.62 -17.76 -13.53
CA VAL A 283 -14.71 -18.56 -14.14
C VAL A 283 -15.07 -19.76 -13.26
N ASN A 284 -14.07 -20.47 -12.73
CA ASN A 284 -14.31 -21.60 -11.82
C ASN A 284 -15.02 -21.15 -10.55
N PHE A 285 -14.58 -20.03 -9.96
CA PHE A 285 -15.21 -19.47 -8.77
C PHE A 285 -16.64 -19.02 -9.07
N LEU A 286 -16.86 -18.29 -10.16
CA LEU A 286 -18.19 -17.86 -10.59
C LEU A 286 -19.14 -19.04 -10.82
N THR A 287 -18.65 -20.11 -11.43
CA THR A 287 -19.43 -21.35 -11.65
C THR A 287 -19.87 -21.96 -10.31
N LYS A 288 -19.01 -21.96 -9.29
CA LYS A 288 -19.36 -22.41 -7.93
C LYS A 288 -20.44 -21.52 -7.30
N LEU A 289 -20.35 -20.20 -7.47
CA LEU A 289 -21.34 -19.27 -6.92
C LEU A 289 -22.71 -19.42 -7.59
N VAL A 290 -22.74 -19.59 -8.91
CA VAL A 290 -23.98 -19.74 -9.69
C VAL A 290 -24.69 -21.07 -9.38
N ALA A 291 -23.95 -22.12 -9.03
CA ALA A 291 -24.52 -23.41 -8.63
C ALA A 291 -25.27 -23.38 -7.28
N LEU A 292 -25.07 -22.34 -6.48
CA LEU A 292 -25.67 -22.18 -5.15
C LEU A 292 -26.82 -21.16 -5.20
N ARG A 293 -27.75 -21.24 -4.24
CA ARG A 293 -28.81 -20.22 -4.11
C ARG A 293 -28.21 -18.94 -3.48
N PRO A 294 -28.56 -17.74 -3.99
CA PRO A 294 -28.16 -16.48 -3.36
C PRO A 294 -28.52 -16.44 -1.87
N GLY A 295 -27.58 -16.02 -1.03
CA GLY A 295 -27.77 -16.01 0.41
C GLY A 295 -26.48 -15.86 1.21
N LYS A 296 -26.56 -16.14 2.51
CA LYS A 296 -25.46 -15.95 3.47
C LYS A 296 -24.23 -16.77 3.10
N THR A 297 -24.40 -18.03 2.68
CA THR A 297 -23.30 -18.91 2.28
C THR A 297 -22.53 -18.35 1.09
N VAL A 298 -23.22 -17.90 0.04
CA VAL A 298 -22.59 -17.32 -1.15
C VAL A 298 -21.87 -16.02 -0.79
N ARG A 299 -22.50 -15.17 0.05
CA ARG A 299 -21.86 -13.93 0.54
C ARG A 299 -20.60 -14.21 1.36
N GLU A 300 -20.61 -15.25 2.20
CA GLU A 300 -19.45 -15.65 2.99
C GLU A 300 -18.32 -16.22 2.12
N MET A 301 -18.64 -17.01 1.09
CA MET A 301 -17.66 -17.46 0.10
C MET A 301 -17.01 -16.29 -0.64
N ILE A 302 -17.80 -15.31 -1.10
CA ILE A 302 -17.27 -14.09 -1.71
C ILE A 302 -16.38 -13.35 -0.71
N LYS A 303 -16.82 -13.20 0.55
CA LYS A 303 -16.05 -12.51 1.59
C LYS A 303 -14.69 -13.17 1.86
N ASN A 304 -14.65 -14.49 1.95
CA ASN A 304 -13.38 -15.22 2.14
C ASN A 304 -12.42 -14.93 0.98
N VAL A 305 -12.89 -15.10 -0.26
CA VAL A 305 -12.06 -14.89 -1.46
C VAL A 305 -11.58 -13.45 -1.57
N MET A 306 -12.45 -12.46 -1.33
CA MET A 306 -12.05 -11.04 -1.38
C MET A 306 -11.02 -10.68 -0.28
N GLN A 307 -11.03 -11.39 0.86
CA GLN A 307 -10.02 -11.26 1.92
C GLN A 307 -8.73 -12.03 1.62
N GLY A 308 -8.67 -12.80 0.54
CA GLY A 308 -7.55 -13.65 0.16
C GLY A 308 -7.54 -15.03 0.81
N LYS A 309 -8.66 -15.47 1.38
CA LYS A 309 -8.86 -16.84 1.90
C LYS A 309 -9.59 -17.67 0.85
N ASP A 310 -9.22 -18.93 0.69
CA ASP A 310 -9.86 -19.85 -0.26
C ASP A 310 -9.82 -19.35 -1.73
N GLU A 311 -8.86 -18.48 -2.08
CA GLU A 311 -8.75 -17.88 -3.42
C GLU A 311 -8.15 -18.82 -4.49
N GLY A 312 -7.82 -20.06 -4.11
CA GLY A 312 -7.26 -21.10 -4.98
C GLY A 312 -5.73 -21.08 -5.12
N ALA A 313 -5.03 -20.24 -4.35
CA ALA A 313 -3.56 -20.21 -4.28
C ALA A 313 -2.97 -21.19 -3.25
N ASP A 314 -3.74 -21.61 -2.25
CA ASP A 314 -3.26 -22.38 -1.09
C ASP A 314 -3.10 -23.89 -1.35
N ASP A 315 -3.43 -24.37 -2.54
CA ASP A 315 -3.13 -25.75 -2.96
C ASP A 315 -1.64 -25.86 -3.35
N SER A 316 -0.77 -25.81 -2.35
CA SER A 316 0.60 -26.31 -2.48
C SER A 316 0.57 -27.84 -2.47
N PRO A 317 0.99 -28.55 -3.53
CA PRO A 317 1.31 -29.97 -3.43
C PRO A 317 2.67 -30.07 -2.74
N GLY A 318 2.69 -29.82 -1.44
CA GLY A 318 3.88 -29.81 -0.60
C GLY A 318 3.80 -30.89 0.45
N ASN A 319 4.21 -32.10 0.05
CA ASN A 319 4.57 -33.22 0.94
C ASN A 319 3.41 -33.94 1.66
N GLU A 320 2.51 -34.60 0.92
CA GLU A 320 1.79 -35.75 1.47
C GLU A 320 2.69 -36.98 1.35
N GLU A 321 3.47 -37.23 2.41
CA GLU A 321 3.94 -38.59 2.70
C GLU A 321 2.72 -39.51 2.81
N ILE A 322 2.82 -40.63 2.11
CA ILE A 322 1.88 -41.74 2.09
C ILE A 322 1.54 -42.15 3.53
N GLY A 323 0.28 -41.99 3.94
CA GLY A 323 -0.15 -42.38 5.27
C GLY A 323 -1.66 -42.28 5.53
N SER A 324 -2.39 -43.31 5.10
CA SER A 324 -3.61 -43.86 5.73
C SER A 324 -4.79 -42.94 6.10
N GLU A 325 -5.90 -43.19 5.38
CA GLU A 325 -7.29 -43.24 5.85
C GLU A 325 -7.96 -41.99 6.45
N GLY A 326 -8.91 -41.46 5.67
CA GLY A 326 -10.21 -41.08 6.22
C GLY A 326 -10.53 -39.59 6.23
N ARG A 327 -10.88 -39.03 5.06
CA ARG A 327 -11.92 -38.01 4.91
C ARG A 327 -12.29 -37.87 3.45
N ILE A 328 -13.50 -38.27 3.11
CA ILE A 328 -14.11 -38.04 1.79
C ILE A 328 -14.43 -36.54 1.72
N SER A 329 -13.50 -35.74 1.19
CA SER A 329 -13.81 -34.43 0.63
C SER A 329 -14.16 -34.63 -0.84
N SER A 330 -15.42 -34.38 -1.17
CA SER A 330 -15.97 -34.47 -2.52
C SER A 330 -15.37 -33.38 -3.41
N GLY A 331 -14.16 -33.62 -3.94
CA GLY A 331 -13.55 -32.81 -4.99
C GLY A 331 -14.01 -33.31 -6.36
N ILE A 332 -14.81 -32.52 -7.07
CA ILE A 332 -14.80 -32.59 -8.54
C ILE A 332 -13.40 -32.15 -8.94
N ALA A 333 -12.58 -33.12 -9.34
CA ALA A 333 -11.22 -32.91 -9.81
C ALA A 333 -11.24 -31.79 -10.86
N GLY A 334 -10.68 -30.63 -10.48
CA GLY A 334 -10.41 -29.56 -11.42
C GLY A 334 -9.51 -30.11 -12.51
N LYS A 335 -9.89 -29.88 -13.77
CA LYS A 335 -9.01 -30.13 -14.92
C LYS A 335 -7.64 -29.53 -14.62
N ALA A 336 -6.61 -30.38 -14.59
CA ALA A 336 -5.23 -29.95 -14.45
C ALA A 336 -4.92 -28.88 -15.50
N SER A 337 -4.24 -27.81 -15.08
CA SER A 337 -3.75 -26.75 -15.97
C SER A 337 -2.95 -27.38 -17.11
N VAL A 338 -3.47 -27.29 -18.34
CA VAL A 338 -2.88 -27.87 -19.56
C VAL A 338 -1.48 -27.30 -19.84
N THR A 339 -1.10 -26.21 -19.17
CA THR A 339 0.17 -25.50 -19.36
C THR A 339 1.16 -25.69 -18.20
N GLY A 340 0.81 -26.42 -17.13
CA GLY A 340 1.69 -26.61 -15.96
C GLY A 340 1.93 -25.34 -15.12
N VAL A 341 1.36 -24.19 -15.51
CA VAL A 341 1.40 -22.94 -14.75
C VAL A 341 0.24 -22.97 -13.74
N LYS A 342 0.54 -22.77 -12.45
CA LYS A 342 -0.48 -22.62 -11.42
C LYS A 342 -1.38 -21.42 -11.79
N PRO A 343 -2.71 -21.57 -11.85
CA PRO A 343 -3.59 -20.46 -12.13
C PRO A 343 -3.40 -19.38 -11.05
N LEU A 344 -3.47 -18.11 -11.46
CA LEU A 344 -3.49 -17.03 -10.49
C LEU A 344 -4.71 -17.19 -9.58
N PRO A 345 -4.60 -16.84 -8.29
CA PRO A 345 -5.76 -16.80 -7.41
C PRO A 345 -6.79 -15.79 -7.89
N VAL A 346 -8.04 -16.00 -7.48
CA VAL A 346 -9.14 -15.09 -7.81
C VAL A 346 -8.88 -13.69 -7.28
N ARG A 347 -8.87 -12.69 -8.16
CA ARG A 347 -8.67 -11.28 -7.78
C ARG A 347 -9.96 -10.46 -7.85
N PRO A 348 -10.24 -9.57 -6.87
CA PRO A 348 -11.47 -8.78 -6.83
C PRO A 348 -11.83 -8.01 -8.11
N GLY A 349 -10.87 -7.31 -8.70
CA GLY A 349 -11.05 -6.52 -9.91
C GLY A 349 -11.26 -7.38 -11.16
N MET A 350 -10.45 -8.43 -11.31
CA MET A 350 -10.59 -9.44 -12.37
C MET A 350 -11.90 -10.22 -12.26
N PHE A 351 -12.33 -10.52 -11.03
CA PHE A 351 -13.56 -11.23 -10.74
C PHE A 351 -14.78 -10.39 -11.15
N LEU A 352 -14.84 -9.12 -10.75
CA LEU A 352 -15.92 -8.21 -11.17
C LEU A 352 -15.95 -8.05 -12.69
N GLU A 353 -14.79 -7.93 -13.35
CA GLU A 353 -14.74 -7.87 -14.81
C GLU A 353 -15.27 -9.15 -15.46
N THR A 354 -14.91 -10.32 -14.90
CA THR A 354 -15.41 -11.62 -15.37
C THR A 354 -16.93 -11.70 -15.23
N VAL A 355 -17.48 -11.24 -14.10
CA VAL A 355 -18.94 -11.17 -13.89
C VAL A 355 -19.59 -10.25 -14.92
N SER A 356 -19.05 -9.06 -15.16
CA SER A 356 -19.57 -8.11 -16.14
C SER A 356 -19.54 -8.64 -17.58
N LYS A 357 -18.47 -9.34 -17.96
CA LYS A 357 -18.35 -9.97 -19.29
C LYS A 357 -19.36 -11.09 -19.49
N VAL A 358 -19.55 -11.94 -18.48
CA VAL A 358 -20.55 -13.02 -18.54
C VAL A 358 -21.96 -12.43 -18.60
N LEU A 359 -22.25 -11.39 -17.82
CA LEU A 359 -23.52 -10.65 -17.89
C LEU A 359 -23.76 -10.06 -19.28
N SER A 360 -22.74 -9.41 -19.87
CA SER A 360 -22.81 -8.87 -21.23
C SER A 360 -23.15 -9.94 -22.26
N GLY A 361 -22.49 -11.11 -22.19
CA GLY A 361 -22.78 -12.24 -23.07
C GLY A 361 -24.20 -12.79 -22.91
N ILE A 362 -24.72 -12.86 -21.69
CA ILE A 362 -26.10 -13.31 -21.41
C ILE A 362 -27.12 -12.34 -21.99
N TYR A 363 -26.89 -11.04 -21.81
CA TYR A 363 -27.76 -10.00 -22.35
C TYR A 363 -27.73 -9.93 -23.87
N ALA A 364 -26.54 -10.04 -24.50
CA ALA A 364 -26.41 -10.11 -25.95
C ALA A 364 -27.10 -11.35 -26.55
N GLY A 365 -27.12 -12.47 -25.79
CA GLY A 365 -27.82 -13.69 -26.18
C GLY A 365 -29.34 -13.67 -26.00
N ASN A 366 -29.93 -12.56 -25.52
CA ASN A 366 -31.36 -12.47 -25.14
C ASN A 366 -31.83 -13.53 -24.13
N VAL A 367 -30.91 -14.14 -23.38
CA VAL A 367 -31.23 -15.16 -22.36
C VAL A 367 -31.46 -14.47 -21.02
N SER A 368 -32.48 -13.60 -20.94
CA SER A 368 -32.88 -13.03 -19.65
C SER A 368 -33.50 -14.12 -18.78
N GLY A 369 -32.93 -14.36 -17.60
CA GLY A 369 -33.36 -15.43 -16.71
C GLY A 369 -32.76 -15.32 -15.30
N ILE A 370 -33.07 -16.30 -14.45
CA ILE A 370 -32.65 -16.38 -13.03
C ILE A 370 -31.12 -16.23 -12.89
N THR A 371 -30.36 -16.70 -13.87
CA THR A 371 -28.90 -16.61 -13.90
C THR A 371 -28.39 -15.17 -14.03
N ALA A 372 -29.06 -14.30 -14.80
CA ALA A 372 -28.66 -12.89 -14.93
C ALA A 372 -28.87 -12.13 -13.61
N GLN A 373 -30.05 -12.29 -12.98
CA GLN A 373 -30.35 -11.69 -11.69
C GLN A 373 -29.40 -12.18 -10.59
N GLN A 374 -29.02 -13.46 -10.62
CA GLN A 374 -28.06 -14.01 -9.69
C GLN A 374 -26.67 -13.39 -9.87
N LEU A 375 -26.23 -13.16 -11.10
CA LEU A 375 -24.94 -12.52 -11.37
C LEU A 375 -24.92 -11.03 -10.99
N GLU A 376 -26.03 -10.31 -11.21
CA GLU A 376 -26.21 -8.95 -10.70
C GLU A 376 -26.13 -8.91 -9.17
N TRP A 377 -26.80 -9.85 -8.50
CA TRP A 377 -26.73 -10.00 -7.04
C TRP A 377 -25.30 -10.28 -6.57
N VAL A 378 -24.55 -11.16 -7.28
CA VAL A 378 -23.14 -11.44 -6.98
C VAL A 378 -22.28 -10.19 -7.14
N HIS A 379 -22.47 -9.43 -8.22
CA HIS A 379 -21.75 -8.19 -8.47
C HIS A 379 -21.99 -7.17 -7.33
N GLU A 380 -23.26 -6.89 -7.00
CA GLU A 380 -23.62 -5.95 -5.93
C GLU A 380 -23.10 -6.37 -4.56
N ASN A 381 -23.25 -7.66 -4.20
CA ASN A 381 -22.76 -8.16 -2.91
C ASN A 381 -21.24 -8.10 -2.83
N THR A 382 -20.53 -8.31 -3.94
CA THR A 382 -19.07 -8.17 -3.99
C THR A 382 -18.67 -6.73 -3.69
N LEU A 383 -19.33 -5.72 -4.28
CA LEU A 383 -19.08 -4.31 -3.96
C LEU A 383 -19.36 -3.97 -2.50
N GLN A 384 -20.44 -4.51 -1.92
CA GLN A 384 -20.74 -4.31 -0.49
C GLN A 384 -19.66 -4.91 0.42
N ILE A 385 -19.20 -6.12 0.10
CA ILE A 385 -18.11 -6.78 0.84
C ILE A 385 -16.81 -5.98 0.71
N LEU A 386 -16.49 -5.49 -0.48
CA LEU A 386 -15.29 -4.67 -0.68
C LEU A 386 -15.37 -3.36 0.11
N GLN A 387 -16.56 -2.77 0.23
CA GLN A 387 -16.80 -1.62 1.11
C GLN A 387 -16.53 -1.96 2.59
N GLU A 388 -16.94 -3.14 3.08
CA GLU A 388 -16.62 -3.62 4.45
C GLU A 388 -15.12 -3.89 4.67
N ILE A 389 -14.38 -4.27 3.61
CA ILE A 389 -12.94 -4.55 3.71
C ILE A 389 -12.14 -3.24 3.66
N ALA A 390 -12.56 -2.30 2.83
CA ALA A 390 -11.87 -1.03 2.59
C ALA A 390 -11.87 -0.08 3.80
N PHE A 391 -12.98 -0.05 4.56
CA PHE A 391 -13.26 0.87 5.66
C PHE A 391 -14.04 0.17 6.76
#